data_AF-A0A4V6J2H8-F1
#
_entry.id   AF-A0A4V6J2H8-F1
#
_cell.length_a   1.000
_cell.length_b   1.000
_cell.length_c   1.000
_cell.angle_alpha   90.00
_cell.angle_beta   90.00
_cell.angle_gamma   90.00
#
_symmetry.space_group_name_H-M   'P 1'
#
loop_
_entity.id
_entity.type
_entity.pdbx_description
1 polymer ?
#
loop_
_entity_poly.entity_id
_entity_poly.type
_entity_poly.pdbx_seq_one_letter_code
_entity_poly.pdbx_strand_id
1 'polypeptide(L)' 'MAVWKVNRSEGASALLSRPRRHKLELHVGSLAQRLAACREQPYKGMVFFDE' A
#
# COMPACT_ATOMS: atom_id res chain seq x y z
N MET A 1 7.37 3.06 19.92
CA MET A 1 7.14 2.56 18.54
C MET A 1 7.64 3.62 17.60
N ALA A 2 8.42 3.27 16.57
CA ALA A 2 8.99 4.25 15.64
C ALA A 2 8.46 3.99 14.23
N VAL A 3 8.08 5.06 13.53
CA VAL A 3 7.78 5.02 12.09
C VAL A 3 9.12 4.88 11.37
N TRP A 4 9.25 3.81 10.58
CA TRP A 4 10.48 3.50 9.86
C TRP A 4 10.47 4.01 8.41
N LYS A 5 9.30 4.04 7.76
CA LYS A 5 9.17 4.55 6.40
C LYS A 5 7.75 5.05 6.15
N VAL A 6 7.63 6.18 5.45
CA VAL A 6 6.35 6.63 4.87
C VAL A 6 6.36 6.23 3.40
N ASN A 7 5.40 5.40 2.98
CA ASN A 7 5.22 5.00 1.60
C ASN A 7 4.10 5.84 0.97
N ARG A 8 4.36 6.42 -0.21
CA ARG A 8 3.40 7.23 -0.98
C ARG A 8 3.05 6.63 -2.34
N SER A 9 3.81 5.65 -2.83
CA SER A 9 3.53 4.98 -4.11
C SER A 9 2.35 4.02 -4.04
N GLU A 10 1.84 3.78 -2.83
CA GLU A 10 0.78 2.84 -2.51
C GLU A 10 -0.42 3.54 -1.84
N GLY A 11 -0.47 4.87 -1.88
CA GLY A 11 -1.40 5.69 -1.08
C GLY A 11 -0.75 6.19 0.20
N ALA A 12 -1.56 6.65 1.16
CA ALA A 12 -1.07 7.14 2.45
C ALA A 12 -0.77 5.97 3.39
N SER A 13 0.51 5.54 3.41
CA SER A 13 0.97 4.39 4.18
C SER A 13 2.15 4.73 5.09
N ALA A 14 2.12 4.22 6.32
CA ALA A 14 3.22 4.32 7.28
C ALA A 14 3.66 2.94 7.77
N LEU A 15 4.92 2.60 7.55
CA LEU A 15 5.54 1.37 8.03
C LEU A 15 6.13 1.57 9.43
N LEU A 16 5.74 0.72 10.36
CA LEU A 16 6.18 0.71 11.75
C LEU A 16 7.14 -0.45 11.97
N SER A 17 8.29 -0.17 12.58
CA SER A 17 9.26 -1.21 12.97
C SER A 17 9.15 -1.49 14.47
N ARG A 18 9.02 -2.77 14.82
CA ARG A 18 9.10 -3.27 16.20
C ARG A 18 10.34 -4.15 16.38
N PRO A 19 10.87 -4.26 17.62
CA PRO A 19 12.09 -5.05 17.90
C PRO A 19 11.97 -6.53 17.52
N ARG A 20 10.74 -7.07 17.51
CA ARG A 20 10.42 -8.38 16.92
C ARG A 20 10.04 -8.16 15.46
N ARG A 21 10.78 -8.80 14.55
CA ARG A 21 10.88 -8.68 13.07
C ARG A 21 9.58 -8.60 12.23
N HIS A 22 8.42 -8.37 12.83
CA HIS A 22 7.17 -8.12 12.12
C HIS A 22 7.17 -6.69 11.56
N LYS A 23 6.91 -6.58 10.25
CA LYS A 23 6.65 -5.31 9.58
C LYS A 23 5.17 -5.02 9.69
N LEU A 24 4.83 -3.91 10.33
CA LEU A 24 3.46 -3.44 10.42
C LEU A 24 3.28 -2.25 9.48
N GLU A 25 2.12 -2.14 8.87
CA GLU A 25 1.75 -1.02 8.01
C GLU A 25 0.41 -0.44 8.49
N LEU A 26 0.37 0.87 8.65
CA LEU A 26 -0.87 1.62 8.76
C LEU A 26 -1.18 2.18 7.38
N HIS A 27 -2.27 1.72 6.78
CA HIS A 27 -2.71 2.13 5.45
C HIS A 27 -4.07 2.83 5.53
N VAL A 28 -4.20 3.99 4.88
CA VAL A 28 -5.48 4.67 4.71
C VAL A 28 -6.01 4.39 3.31
N GLY A 29 -7.14 3.69 3.25
CA GLY A 29 -7.79 3.31 2.00
C GLY A 29 -8.31 1.88 2.05
N SER A 30 -9.00 1.50 0.99
CA SER A 30 -9.54 0.15 0.77
C SER A 30 -8.96 -0.47 -0.50
N LEU A 31 -9.15 -1.79 -0.64
CA LEU A 31 -8.77 -2.51 -1.87
C LEU A 31 -9.42 -1.89 -3.11
N ALA A 32 -10.70 -1.53 -3.04
CA ALA A 32 -11.42 -0.93 -4.18
C ALA A 32 -10.80 0.40 -4.61
N GLN A 33 -10.45 1.27 -3.66
CA GLN A 33 -9.78 2.54 -3.95
C GLN A 33 -8.38 2.32 -4.56
N ARG A 34 -7.64 1.33 -4.07
CA ARG A 34 -6.34 0.98 -4.62
C ARG A 34 -6.45 0.47 -6.05
N LEU A 35 -7.43 -0.40 -6.34
CA LEU A 35 -7.69 -0.90 -7.69
C LEU A 35 -8.13 0.23 -8.64
N ALA A 36 -8.97 1.16 -8.18
CA ALA A 36 -9.33 2.35 -8.96
C ALA A 36 -8.09 3.18 -9.33
N ALA A 37 -7.22 3.49 -8.36
CA ALA A 37 -5.98 4.21 -8.61
C ALA A 37 -5.03 3.45 -9.55
N CYS A 38 -4.94 2.12 -9.41
CA CYS A 38 -4.15 1.28 -10.33
C CYS A 38 -4.73 1.23 -11.75
N ARG A 39 -6.05 1.39 -11.94
CA ARG A 39 -6.64 1.50 -13.29
C ARG A 39 -6.24 2.82 -13.97
N GLU A 40 -6.08 3.90 -13.20
CA GLU A 40 -5.58 5.18 -13.73
C GLU A 40 -4.07 5.16 -14.01
N GLN A 41 -3.28 4.54 -13.12
CA GLN A 41 -1.83 4.42 -13.26
C GLN A 41 -1.38 2.97 -12.99
N PRO A 42 -1.46 2.09 -13.99
CA PRO A 42 -1.14 0.68 -13.83
C PRO A 42 0.34 0.45 -13.56
N TYR A 43 0.64 -0.56 -12.74
CA TYR A 43 1.99 -1.07 -12.66
C TYR A 43 2.38 -1.78 -13.96
N LYS A 44 3.68 -1.88 -14.22
CA LYS A 44 4.19 -2.54 -15.43
C LYS A 44 3.70 -3.99 -15.51
N GLY A 45 2.94 -4.31 -16.55
CA GLY A 45 2.38 -5.65 -16.78
C GLY A 45 1.16 -5.98 -15.91
N MET A 46 0.53 -5.00 -15.28
CA MET A 46 -0.67 -5.21 -14.48
C MET A 46 -1.87 -5.59 -15.35
N VAL A 47 -2.58 -6.63 -14.94
CA VAL A 47 -3.81 -7.12 -15.57
C VAL A 47 -4.92 -7.09 -14.53
N PHE A 48 -6.11 -6.62 -14.92
CA PHE A 48 -7.30 -6.60 -14.08
C PHE A 48 -8.20 -7.78 -14.46
N PHE A 49 -8.72 -8.48 -13.44
CA PHE A 49 -9.68 -9.56 -13.59
C PHE A 49 -10.96 -9.09 -12.91
N ASP A 50 -11.82 -8.42 -13.66
CA ASP A 50 -13.15 -8.04 -13.19
C ASP A 50 -14.12 -9.16 -13.60
N GLU A 51 -14.78 -9.79 -12.63
CA GLU A 51 -16.01 -10.58 -12.82
C GLU A 51 -17.24 -9.68 -12.71
#